data_AF-A0A9Q4I2V2-F1
#
_entry.id   AF-A0A9Q4I2V2-F1
#
_cell.length_a   1.000
_cell.length_b   1.000
_cell.length_c   1.000
_cell.angle_alpha   90.00
_cell.angle_beta   90.00
_cell.angle_gamma   90.00
#
_symmetry.space_group_name_H-M   'P 1'
#
loop_
_entity.id
_entity.type
_entity.pdbx_description
1 polymer ?
#
loop_
_entity_poly.entity_id
_entity_poly.type
_entity_poly.pdbx_seq_one_letter_code
_entity_poly.pdbx_strand_id
1 'polypeptide(L)'
;MKMNIQFFAESGETGVVGRWQHPGYLDVSKDLSGTYELLGFGVTQLDDSPSAQTSSKRYVNQKSATQRIGSYEWTAPLEFDLIRSEKAIEFIADIGENEKTGSDAETYYVKVFMEKPVAEQQNKFYAKRRKVAIEVSDFSDNDGEIQGSGNLLGVSDWEDGQFDTSTKNFTVGEV
;
A
#
# COMPACT_ATOMS: atom_id res chain seq x y z
N MET A 1 18.18 -5.22 -37.78
CA MET A 1 18.59 -6.23 -36.79
C MET A 1 17.40 -6.40 -35.84
N LYS A 2 16.61 -7.46 -36.01
CA LYS A 2 15.40 -7.69 -35.19
C LYS A 2 15.85 -8.31 -33.87
N MET A 3 15.68 -7.60 -32.76
CA MET A 3 15.97 -8.11 -31.43
C MET A 3 14.79 -8.98 -31.01
N ASN A 4 14.95 -10.30 -31.13
CA ASN A 4 14.03 -11.27 -30.56
C ASN A 4 14.25 -11.30 -29.05
N ILE A 5 13.37 -10.63 -28.31
CA ILE A 5 13.32 -10.73 -26.85
C ILE A 5 12.54 -12.01 -26.55
N GLN A 6 13.26 -13.10 -26.30
CA GLN A 6 12.67 -14.35 -25.83
C GLN A 6 12.10 -14.12 -24.43
N PHE A 7 10.78 -14.26 -24.32
CA PHE A 7 10.09 -14.39 -23.03
C PHE A 7 10.60 -15.68 -22.37
N PHE A 8 11.45 -15.53 -21.35
CA PHE A 8 11.74 -16.61 -20.41
C PHE A 8 10.51 -16.82 -19.53
N ALA A 9 9.58 -17.65 -20.01
CA ALA A 9 8.70 -18.39 -19.13
C ALA A 9 9.47 -19.68 -18.76
N GLU A 10 10.27 -19.61 -17.69
CA GLU A 10 10.82 -20.80 -17.05
C GLU A 10 10.18 -20.93 -15.67
N SER A 11 9.45 -22.02 -15.52
CA SER A 11 8.77 -22.49 -14.33
C SER A 11 9.79 -22.81 -13.23
N GLY A 12 10.11 -21.78 -12.44
CA GLY A 12 10.83 -21.86 -11.18
C GLY A 12 10.00 -21.23 -10.06
N GLU A 13 8.82 -21.79 -9.78
CA GLU A 13 8.00 -21.36 -8.64
C GLU A 13 8.70 -21.79 -7.33
N THR A 14 9.52 -20.91 -6.78
CA THR A 14 9.28 -20.61 -5.37
C THR A 14 7.98 -19.80 -5.39
N GLY A 15 6.88 -20.29 -4.83
CA GLY A 15 5.58 -19.58 -4.74
C GLY A 15 5.62 -18.29 -3.90
N VAL A 16 6.78 -17.62 -3.89
CA VAL A 16 7.09 -16.36 -3.23
C VAL A 16 6.62 -15.26 -4.17
N VAL A 17 5.59 -14.55 -3.73
CA VAL A 17 5.05 -13.41 -4.44
C VAL A 17 6.03 -12.24 -4.34
N GLY A 18 6.42 -11.67 -5.49
CA GLY A 18 7.30 -10.50 -5.53
C GLY A 18 6.56 -9.22 -5.17
N ARG A 19 7.22 -8.27 -4.49
CA ARG A 19 6.63 -6.97 -4.13
C ARG A 19 6.08 -6.19 -5.34
N TRP A 20 6.69 -6.38 -6.51
CA TRP A 20 6.28 -5.79 -7.79
C TRP A 20 4.93 -6.31 -8.32
N GLN A 21 4.48 -7.49 -7.86
CA GLN A 21 3.17 -8.06 -8.20
C GLN A 21 2.03 -7.44 -7.38
N HIS A 22 2.36 -6.66 -6.35
CA HIS A 22 1.42 -5.96 -5.51
C HIS A 22 1.58 -4.43 -5.56
N PRO A 23 1.45 -3.77 -6.73
CA PRO A 23 1.65 -2.33 -6.80
C PRO A 23 0.66 -1.58 -5.89
N GLY A 24 1.22 -0.61 -5.14
CA GLY A 24 0.46 0.28 -4.30
C GLY A 24 0.14 1.57 -5.06
N TYR A 25 -1.08 2.06 -4.94
CA TYR A 25 -1.50 3.34 -5.48
C TYR A 25 -2.03 4.21 -4.36
N LEU A 26 -1.82 5.52 -4.51
CA LEU A 26 -2.23 6.51 -3.54
C LEU A 26 -3.07 7.58 -4.24
N ASP A 27 -4.17 7.97 -3.64
CA ASP A 27 -5.02 9.03 -4.18
C ASP A 27 -4.39 10.39 -3.88
N VAL A 28 -3.90 11.06 -4.92
CA VAL A 28 -3.27 12.38 -4.78
C VAL A 28 -4.27 13.53 -4.91
N SER A 29 -5.56 13.21 -5.05
CA SER A 29 -6.62 14.22 -5.10
C SER A 29 -6.98 14.71 -3.69
N LYS A 30 -7.09 16.04 -3.54
CA LYS A 30 -7.45 16.66 -2.25
C LYS A 30 -8.89 16.38 -1.83
N ASP A 31 -9.75 16.05 -2.78
CA ASP A 31 -11.18 15.77 -2.59
C ASP A 31 -11.50 14.28 -2.53
N LEU A 32 -10.48 13.42 -2.54
CA LEU A 32 -10.63 11.96 -2.62
C LEU A 32 -11.48 11.52 -3.83
N SER A 33 -11.30 12.22 -4.95
CA SER A 33 -11.98 11.95 -6.22
C SER A 33 -11.46 10.69 -6.94
N GLY A 34 -10.44 10.01 -6.39
CA GLY A 34 -9.90 8.78 -6.96
C GLY A 34 -8.85 9.01 -8.05
N THR A 35 -8.05 10.07 -7.94
CA THR A 35 -6.89 10.27 -8.82
C THR A 35 -5.72 9.49 -8.27
N TYR A 36 -5.62 8.22 -8.65
CA TYR A 36 -4.61 7.31 -8.13
C TYR A 36 -3.27 7.45 -8.89
N GLU A 37 -2.19 7.65 -8.15
CA GLU A 37 -0.82 7.60 -8.66
C GLU A 37 -0.05 6.43 -8.06
N LEU A 38 0.89 5.89 -8.83
CA LEU A 38 1.64 4.69 -8.44
C LEU A 38 2.70 5.06 -7.40
N LEU A 39 2.71 4.35 -6.27
CA LEU A 39 3.83 4.34 -5.33
C LEU A 39 4.87 3.34 -5.82
N GLY A 40 5.71 3.80 -6.75
CA GLY A 40 6.70 2.98 -7.43
C GLY A 40 8.08 3.61 -7.36
N PHE A 41 8.46 4.33 -8.41
CA PHE A 41 9.79 4.93 -8.51
C PHE A 41 10.02 5.93 -7.37
N GLY A 42 11.18 5.84 -6.72
CA GLY A 42 11.52 6.61 -5.53
C GLY A 42 10.97 6.05 -4.20
N VAL A 43 10.18 4.98 -4.19
CA VAL A 43 9.81 4.27 -2.96
C VAL A 43 10.74 3.07 -2.77
N THR A 44 11.55 3.10 -1.73
CA THR A 44 12.58 2.08 -1.46
C THR A 44 12.05 0.97 -0.54
N GLN A 45 11.12 1.31 0.37
CA GLN A 45 10.47 0.37 1.26
C GLN A 45 8.98 0.68 1.38
N LEU A 46 8.14 -0.35 1.29
CA LEU A 46 6.71 -0.25 1.58
C LEU A 46 6.21 -1.60 2.07
N ASP A 47 6.15 -1.72 3.40
CA ASP A 47 5.81 -2.94 4.12
C ASP A 47 4.32 -3.00 4.48
N ASP A 48 3.84 -4.19 4.81
CA ASP A 48 2.45 -4.42 5.23
C ASP A 48 2.50 -5.05 6.63
N SER A 49 2.14 -4.28 7.65
CA SER A 49 2.21 -4.68 9.06
C SER A 49 0.80 -4.76 9.66
N PRO A 50 0.14 -5.94 9.66
CA PRO A 50 -1.21 -6.09 10.19
C PRO A 50 -1.35 -5.84 11.71
N SER A 51 -0.26 -5.94 12.48
CA SER A 51 -0.19 -5.70 13.94
C SER A 51 -1.40 -6.22 14.75
N ALA A 52 -1.48 -7.55 14.92
CA ALA A 52 -2.59 -8.19 15.62
C ALA A 52 -2.58 -7.90 17.13
N GLN A 53 -3.71 -7.44 17.67
CA GLN A 53 -3.89 -7.23 19.11
C GLN A 53 -4.52 -8.47 19.74
N THR A 54 -3.83 -9.07 20.72
CA THR A 54 -4.26 -10.32 21.35
C THR A 54 -4.75 -10.11 22.79
N SER A 55 -5.78 -10.87 23.18
CA SER A 55 -6.24 -10.96 24.55
C SER A 55 -6.09 -12.39 25.05
N SER A 56 -5.70 -12.55 26.32
CA SER A 56 -5.50 -13.85 26.97
C SER A 56 -6.31 -13.93 28.25
N LYS A 57 -7.05 -15.03 28.43
CA LYS A 57 -7.82 -15.28 29.66
C LYS A 57 -7.60 -16.71 30.13
N ARG A 58 -7.37 -16.88 31.43
CA ARG A 58 -7.29 -18.19 32.10
C ARG A 58 -8.31 -18.24 33.22
N TYR A 59 -9.21 -19.23 33.18
CA TYR A 59 -10.19 -19.45 34.24
C TYR A 59 -9.61 -20.30 35.38
N VAL A 60 -10.19 -20.20 36.58
CA VAL A 60 -9.85 -21.08 37.71
C VAL A 60 -10.10 -22.53 37.29
N ASN A 61 -9.16 -23.43 37.58
CA ASN A 61 -9.12 -24.84 37.15
C ASN A 61 -8.78 -25.10 35.67
N GLN A 62 -8.29 -24.11 34.91
CA GLN A 62 -7.65 -24.36 33.63
C GLN A 62 -6.12 -24.34 33.74
N LYS A 63 -5.47 -25.38 33.20
CA LYS A 63 -4.00 -25.50 33.18
C LYS A 63 -3.35 -24.53 32.17
N SER A 64 -4.07 -24.16 31.11
CA SER A 64 -3.59 -23.29 30.03
C SER A 64 -4.53 -22.10 29.81
N ALA A 65 -3.99 -20.97 29.33
CA ALA A 65 -4.77 -19.80 28.96
C ALA A 65 -5.35 -19.93 27.54
N THR A 66 -6.55 -19.38 27.30
CA THR A 66 -7.11 -19.22 25.95
C THR A 66 -6.73 -17.85 25.41
N GLN A 67 -6.14 -17.81 24.21
CA GLN A 67 -5.80 -16.58 23.49
C GLN A 67 -6.81 -16.32 22.36
N ARG A 68 -7.10 -15.05 22.10
CA ARG A 68 -7.92 -14.60 20.96
C ARG A 68 -7.30 -13.36 20.33
N ILE A 69 -7.42 -13.24 19.02
CA ILE A 69 -7.14 -12.00 18.28
C ILE A 69 -8.39 -11.12 18.41
N GLY A 70 -8.22 -9.92 18.98
CA GLY A 70 -9.31 -8.97 19.21
C GLY A 70 -9.48 -7.95 18.10
N SER A 71 -8.37 -7.49 17.52
CA SER A 71 -8.34 -6.51 16.44
C SER A 71 -7.00 -6.56 15.69
N TYR A 72 -6.91 -5.83 14.58
CA TYR A 72 -5.68 -5.58 13.83
C TYR A 72 -5.47 -4.07 13.75
N GLU A 73 -4.25 -3.62 14.00
CA GLU A 73 -3.85 -2.20 13.95
C GLU A 73 -2.85 -2.00 12.82
N TRP A 74 -3.39 -2.08 11.61
CA TRP A 74 -2.55 -2.11 10.42
C TRP A 74 -1.76 -0.82 10.24
N THR A 75 -0.47 -0.98 9.93
CA THR A 75 0.42 0.09 9.49
C THR A 75 1.22 -0.38 8.27
N ALA A 76 1.65 0.56 7.44
CA ALA A 76 2.60 0.31 6.37
C ALA A 76 3.77 1.29 6.46
N PRO A 77 4.91 0.87 7.06
CA PRO A 77 6.15 1.62 7.01
C PRO A 77 6.55 1.91 5.57
N LEU A 78 6.94 3.17 5.33
CA LEU A 78 7.29 3.71 4.03
C LEU A 78 8.64 4.44 4.12
N GLU A 79 9.54 4.12 3.20
CA GLU A 79 10.75 4.90 2.94
C GLU A 79 10.77 5.32 1.47
N PHE A 80 11.15 6.57 1.21
CA PHE A 80 11.16 7.13 -0.14
C PHE A 80 12.25 8.18 -0.33
N ASP A 81 12.78 8.27 -1.55
CA ASP A 81 13.64 9.35 -1.99
C ASP A 81 12.77 10.53 -2.44
N LEU A 82 13.13 11.76 -2.07
CA LEU A 82 12.36 12.95 -2.40
C LEU A 82 12.48 13.30 -3.89
N ILE A 83 11.60 12.72 -4.70
CA ILE A 83 11.54 12.95 -6.14
C ILE A 83 10.31 13.81 -6.48
N ARG A 84 10.52 15.13 -6.61
CA ARG A 84 9.43 16.10 -6.87
C ARG A 84 8.70 15.89 -8.21
N SER A 85 9.28 15.14 -9.15
CA SER A 85 8.62 14.79 -10.41
C SER A 85 7.57 13.69 -10.24
N GLU A 86 7.65 12.90 -9.16
CA GLU A 86 6.70 11.85 -8.86
C GLU A 86 5.58 12.38 -7.97
N LYS A 87 4.37 12.44 -8.52
CA LYS A 87 3.21 13.06 -7.85
C LYS A 87 2.85 12.42 -6.51
N ALA A 88 3.01 11.09 -6.40
CA ALA A 88 2.70 10.37 -5.17
C ALA A 88 3.70 10.73 -4.05
N ILE A 89 4.98 10.88 -4.39
CA ILE A 89 6.03 11.29 -3.46
C ILE A 89 5.87 12.77 -3.09
N GLU A 90 5.63 13.65 -4.07
CA GLU A 90 5.37 15.07 -3.82
C GLU A 90 4.16 15.26 -2.89
N PHE A 91 3.11 14.44 -3.05
CA PHE A 91 1.93 14.50 -2.17
C PHE A 91 2.27 14.12 -0.72
N ILE A 92 3.06 13.06 -0.52
CA ILE A 92 3.51 12.63 0.81
C ILE A 92 4.45 13.69 1.42
N ALA A 93 5.38 14.21 0.63
CA ALA A 93 6.29 15.27 1.04
C ALA A 93 5.52 16.54 1.42
N ASP A 94 4.54 16.97 0.64
CA ASP A 94 3.70 18.14 0.93
C ASP A 94 2.88 17.99 2.22
N ILE A 95 2.48 16.76 2.60
CA ILE A 95 1.87 16.48 3.90
C ILE A 95 2.87 16.65 5.04
N GLY A 96 4.09 16.12 4.89
CA GLY A 96 5.14 16.21 5.90
C GLY A 96 5.72 17.62 6.06
N GLU A 97 6.11 18.27 4.96
CA GLU A 97 6.70 19.62 4.95
C GLU A 97 5.75 20.69 5.50
N ASN A 98 4.43 20.54 5.29
CA ASN A 98 3.43 21.48 5.81
C ASN A 98 2.72 20.98 7.08
N GLU A 99 3.19 19.87 7.66
CA GLU A 99 2.62 19.28 8.88
C GLU A 99 1.08 19.19 8.81
N LYS A 100 0.54 18.72 7.68
CA LYS A 100 -0.91 18.65 7.50
C LYS A 100 -1.51 17.67 8.50
N THR A 101 -2.73 17.95 8.93
CA THR A 101 -3.40 17.16 9.97
C THR A 101 -4.85 16.85 9.64
N GLY A 102 -5.42 15.86 10.34
CA GLY A 102 -6.80 15.46 10.14
C GLY A 102 -7.06 14.99 8.72
N SER A 103 -8.17 15.45 8.13
CA SER A 103 -8.57 15.07 6.77
C SER A 103 -7.54 15.40 5.70
N ASP A 104 -6.69 16.40 5.92
CA ASP A 104 -5.69 16.84 4.94
C ASP A 104 -4.45 15.94 4.90
N ALA A 105 -4.27 15.09 5.92
CA ALA A 105 -3.27 14.03 5.96
C ALA A 105 -3.85 12.64 5.62
N GLU A 106 -5.16 12.57 5.36
CA GLU A 106 -5.86 11.34 5.04
C GLU A 106 -6.07 11.17 3.53
N THR A 107 -5.82 9.97 3.01
CA THR A 107 -5.97 9.63 1.59
C THR A 107 -6.46 8.18 1.42
N TYR A 108 -6.84 7.80 0.20
CA TYR A 108 -7.06 6.40 -0.15
C TYR A 108 -5.77 5.73 -0.61
N TYR A 109 -5.47 4.58 0.00
CA TYR A 109 -4.45 3.66 -0.45
C TYR A 109 -5.10 2.44 -1.10
N VAL A 110 -4.65 2.09 -2.29
CA VAL A 110 -5.12 0.93 -3.05
C VAL A 110 -3.97 -0.05 -3.26
N LYS A 111 -4.15 -1.29 -2.82
CA LYS A 111 -3.23 -2.40 -3.08
C LYS A 111 -3.82 -3.28 -4.18
N VAL A 112 -3.14 -3.39 -5.30
CA VAL A 112 -3.60 -4.18 -6.46
C VAL A 112 -2.88 -5.52 -6.46
N PHE A 113 -3.60 -6.61 -6.74
CA PHE A 113 -3.07 -7.98 -6.75
C PHE A 113 -2.94 -8.47 -8.19
N MET A 114 -1.76 -8.27 -8.80
CA MET A 114 -1.56 -8.60 -10.22
C MET A 114 -1.66 -10.10 -10.52
N GLU A 115 -1.50 -10.96 -9.50
CA GLU A 115 -1.71 -12.41 -9.66
C GLU A 115 -3.18 -12.82 -9.69
N LYS A 116 -4.10 -11.88 -9.42
CA LYS A 116 -5.55 -12.10 -9.40
C LYS A 116 -6.27 -11.27 -10.46
N PRO A 117 -6.13 -11.59 -11.76
CA PRO A 117 -6.89 -10.92 -12.81
C PRO A 117 -8.38 -11.22 -12.66
N VAL A 118 -9.22 -10.23 -13.01
CA VAL A 118 -10.68 -10.43 -13.09
C VAL A 118 -10.98 -11.21 -14.35
N ALA A 119 -11.76 -12.29 -14.22
CA ALA A 119 -12.11 -13.14 -15.35
C ALA A 119 -12.77 -12.31 -16.46
N GLU A 120 -12.35 -12.55 -17.70
CA GLU A 120 -12.93 -11.94 -18.91
C GLU A 120 -12.82 -10.40 -18.99
N GLN A 121 -12.06 -9.75 -18.11
CA GLN A 121 -11.84 -8.31 -18.12
C GLN A 121 -10.35 -7.97 -18.18
N GLN A 122 -9.89 -7.49 -19.33
CA GLN A 122 -8.49 -7.13 -19.54
C GLN A 122 -8.09 -5.93 -18.66
N ASN A 123 -6.87 -5.95 -18.12
CA ASN A 123 -6.28 -4.91 -17.27
C ASN A 123 -6.97 -4.67 -15.92
N LYS A 124 -7.92 -5.53 -15.55
CA LYS A 124 -8.57 -5.48 -14.25
C LYS A 124 -8.05 -6.57 -13.34
N PHE A 125 -7.77 -6.17 -12.11
CA PHE A 125 -7.22 -7.05 -11.09
C PHE A 125 -7.98 -6.85 -9.80
N TYR A 126 -8.05 -7.90 -8.98
CA TYR A 126 -8.51 -7.77 -7.61
C TYR A 126 -7.64 -6.76 -6.86
N ALA A 127 -8.29 -5.87 -6.11
CA ALA A 127 -7.63 -4.83 -5.36
C ALA A 127 -8.34 -4.59 -4.03
N LYS A 128 -7.59 -4.07 -3.07
CA LYS A 128 -8.13 -3.62 -1.80
C LYS A 128 -7.87 -2.14 -1.65
N ARG A 129 -8.88 -1.37 -1.29
CA ARG A 129 -8.75 0.04 -0.93
C ARG A 129 -8.96 0.22 0.56
N ARG A 130 -8.25 1.16 1.17
CA ARG A 130 -8.62 1.67 2.49
C ARG A 130 -8.28 3.14 2.59
N LYS A 131 -8.90 3.82 3.54
CA LYS A 131 -8.47 5.14 3.95
C LYS A 131 -7.26 5.01 4.89
N VAL A 132 -6.21 5.77 4.61
CA VAL A 132 -4.98 5.83 5.41
C VAL A 132 -4.67 7.27 5.79
N ALA A 133 -4.04 7.45 6.94
CA ALA A 133 -3.39 8.71 7.31
C ALA A 133 -1.89 8.57 7.02
N ILE A 134 -1.31 9.58 6.37
CA ILE A 134 0.12 9.63 6.09
C ILE A 134 0.80 10.29 7.29
N GLU A 135 1.62 9.52 7.99
CA GLU A 135 2.55 10.00 9.00
C GLU A 135 3.93 10.12 8.34
N VAL A 136 4.48 11.33 8.26
CA VAL A 136 5.88 11.53 7.85
C VAL A 136 6.71 11.73 9.11
N SER A 137 7.74 10.90 9.28
CA SER A 137 8.56 10.85 10.49
C SER A 137 9.80 11.72 10.39
N ASP A 138 10.50 11.69 9.25
CA ASP A 138 11.76 12.41 9.07
C ASP A 138 12.05 12.68 7.59
N PHE A 139 12.84 13.72 7.35
CA PHE A 139 13.49 14.04 6.08
C PHE A 139 15.00 14.13 6.34
N SER A 140 15.70 13.03 6.09
CA SER A 140 17.13 12.90 6.35
C SER A 140 17.97 13.08 5.09
N ASP A 141 19.21 13.54 5.25
CA ASP A 141 20.21 13.52 4.20
C ASP A 141 20.80 12.11 4.07
N ASN A 142 20.73 11.53 2.88
CA ASN A 142 21.35 10.26 2.52
C ASN A 142 22.19 10.46 1.25
N ASP A 143 23.51 10.52 1.42
CA ASP A 143 24.49 10.73 0.33
C ASP A 143 24.23 12.01 -0.51
N GLY A 144 23.75 13.09 0.14
CA GLY A 144 23.42 14.36 -0.51
C GLY A 144 22.05 14.40 -1.18
N GLU A 145 21.26 13.33 -1.09
CA GLU A 145 19.86 13.27 -1.49
C GLU A 145 18.95 13.30 -0.25
N ILE A 146 17.77 13.92 -0.37
CA ILE A 146 16.80 13.94 0.72
C ILE A 146 15.98 12.65 0.66
N GLN A 147 16.06 11.85 1.71
CA GLN A 147 15.24 10.66 1.90
C GLN A 147 14.21 10.91 3.01
N GLY A 148 12.95 10.62 2.72
CA GLY A 148 11.85 10.65 3.66
C GLY A 148 11.54 9.27 4.24
N SER A 149 11.12 9.24 5.50
CA SER A 149 10.57 8.05 6.14
C SER A 149 9.23 8.36 6.79
N GLY A 150 8.36 7.37 6.90
CA GLY A 150 7.01 7.53 7.44
C GLY A 150 6.24 6.23 7.57
N ASN A 151 4.96 6.36 7.90
CA ASN A 151 4.01 5.26 7.96
C ASN A 151 2.68 5.64 7.30
N LEU A 152 2.03 4.67 6.66
CA LEU A 152 0.61 4.75 6.36
C LEU A 152 -0.16 4.08 7.51
N LEU A 153 -1.00 4.84 8.19
CA LEU A 153 -1.80 4.37 9.30
C LEU A 153 -3.21 4.04 8.80
N GLY A 154 -3.75 2.87 9.14
CA GLY A 154 -5.11 2.50 8.73
C GLY A 154 -6.18 3.32 9.44
N VAL A 155 -6.95 4.11 8.70
CA VAL A 155 -8.08 4.92 9.22
C VAL A 155 -9.42 4.18 9.05
N SER A 156 -9.57 3.45 7.94
CA SER A 156 -10.75 2.60 7.69
C SER A 156 -10.36 1.14 7.52
N ASP A 157 -11.37 0.27 7.59
CA ASP A 157 -11.27 -1.11 7.14
C ASP A 157 -10.97 -1.19 5.64
N TRP A 158 -10.49 -2.36 5.21
CA TRP A 158 -10.27 -2.67 3.81
C TRP A 158 -11.61 -2.86 3.09
N GLU A 159 -11.73 -2.23 1.93
CA GLU A 159 -12.78 -2.43 0.95
C GLU A 159 -12.23 -3.27 -0.20
N ASP A 160 -12.87 -4.41 -0.44
CA ASP A 160 -12.56 -5.25 -1.59
C ASP A 160 -13.17 -4.67 -2.86
N GLY A 161 -12.43 -4.79 -3.96
CA GLY A 161 -12.84 -4.28 -5.25
C GLY A 161 -11.94 -4.72 -6.38
N GLN A 162 -12.11 -4.05 -7.51
CA GLN A 162 -11.30 -4.25 -8.71
C GLN A 162 -10.61 -2.94 -9.10
N PHE A 163 -9.38 -3.04 -9.57
CA PHE A 163 -8.61 -1.91 -10.08
C PHE A 163 -8.25 -2.12 -11.55
N ASP A 164 -8.51 -1.11 -12.36
CA ASP A 164 -8.11 -1.06 -13.76
C ASP A 164 -6.77 -0.35 -13.87
N THR A 165 -5.72 -1.06 -14.28
CA THR A 165 -4.36 -0.51 -14.39
C THR A 165 -4.17 0.44 -15.56
N SER A 166 -5.09 0.47 -16.53
CA SER A 166 -5.06 1.38 -17.67
C SER A 166 -5.72 2.71 -17.33
N THR A 167 -6.90 2.67 -16.72
CA THR A 167 -7.63 3.89 -16.33
C THR A 167 -7.27 4.40 -14.93
N LYS A 168 -6.51 3.59 -14.16
CA LYS A 168 -6.18 3.82 -12.76
C LYS A 168 -7.41 4.06 -11.90
N ASN A 169 -8.48 3.30 -12.15
CA ASN A 169 -9.75 3.48 -11.45
C ASN A 169 -10.05 2.29 -10.53
N PHE A 170 -10.45 2.59 -9.29
CA PHE A 170 -10.89 1.59 -8.33
C PHE A 170 -12.42 1.51 -8.30
N THR A 171 -12.96 0.29 -8.39
CA THR A 171 -14.41 0.03 -8.27
C THR A 171 -14.65 -0.91 -7.09
N VAL A 172 -15.46 -0.46 -6.13
CA VAL A 172 -15.90 -1.28 -4.99
C VAL A 172 -16.85 -2.37 -5.47
N GLY A 173 -16.69 -3.60 -4.97
CA GLY A 173 -17.61 -4.71 -5.26
C GLY A 173 -16.93 -6.07 -5.24
N GLU A 174 -17.74 -7.13 -5.24
CA GLU A 174 -17.22 -8.50 -5.41
C GLU A 174 -16.58 -8.65 -6.80
N VAL A 175 -15.48 -9.40 -6.82
CA VAL A 175 -14.66 -9.69 -7.99
C VAL A 175 -14.98 -11.09 -8.50
#